data_AF-A0A100JIZ6-F1
#
_entry.id   AF-A0A100JIZ6-F1
#
_cell.length_a   1.000
_cell.length_b   1.000
_cell.length_c   1.000
_cell.angle_alpha   90.00
_cell.angle_beta   90.00
_cell.angle_gamma   90.00
#
_symmetry.space_group_name_H-M   'P 1'
#
loop_
_entity.id
_entity.type
_entity.pdbx_description
1 polymer ?
#
loop_
_entity_poly.entity_id
_entity_poly.type
_entity_poly.pdbx_seq_one_letter_code
_entity_poly.pdbx_strand_id
1 'polypeptide(L)'
;MSDATTVDLYEVTMAMAYLREGMTAPATFGLFVRDLPPERGFLITAGLESARDHLAGFHVGPEDVDAFAAALHRPRRDLAPLLGLEFTGRVRAVPEGRVVLAGEPLLEVTAALPEAQLVETYLLNRLSHQTAVGSTHTCRGCRGRSVSGLRVQAGGVRRPPGDETVVGEGDGARRQAGVPPSRPCRVIGLADEEPTDGAMALLETVMRNGRRTGRPSTLDECRARCADDMARLPASARRIGAPVAPRATSSGRLTELTAQVRHRVETMVAAHRPAPG
;
A
#
# COMPACT_ATOMS: atom_id res chain seq x y z
N MET A 1 13.49 16.25 17.79
CA MET A 1 12.07 16.05 17.45
C MET A 1 11.99 14.68 16.81
N SER A 2 11.28 13.76 17.44
CA SER A 2 11.23 12.37 17.02
C SER A 2 10.32 12.21 15.81
N ASP A 3 10.65 11.25 14.92
CA ASP A 3 9.93 11.06 13.66
C ASP A 3 8.44 10.73 13.87
N ALA A 4 8.07 10.25 15.06
CA ALA A 4 6.69 9.97 15.48
C ALA A 4 5.76 11.21 15.37
N THR A 5 6.30 12.43 15.43
CA THR A 5 5.52 13.67 15.25
C THR A 5 5.17 13.98 13.79
N THR A 6 5.68 13.21 12.83
CA THR A 6 5.38 13.37 11.38
C THR A 6 4.07 12.67 11.01
N VAL A 7 2.99 13.02 11.69
CA VAL A 7 1.65 12.46 11.52
C VAL A 7 0.64 13.59 11.48
N ASP A 8 -0.44 13.42 10.73
CA ASP A 8 -1.53 14.39 10.77
C ASP A 8 -2.20 14.33 12.14
N LEU A 9 -2.53 15.48 12.72
CA LEU A 9 -3.18 15.56 14.05
C LEU A 9 -4.52 14.81 14.11
N TYR A 10 -5.14 14.58 12.95
CA TYR A 10 -6.29 13.72 12.79
C TYR A 10 -6.00 12.27 13.20
N GLU A 11 -4.86 11.71 12.79
CA GLU A 11 -4.45 10.34 13.13
C GLU A 11 -4.29 10.15 14.63
N VAL A 12 -3.68 11.14 15.29
CA VAL A 12 -3.51 11.16 16.74
C VAL A 12 -4.87 11.15 17.44
N THR A 13 -5.81 11.96 16.94
CA THR A 13 -7.16 12.04 17.51
C THR A 13 -7.95 10.74 17.31
N MET A 14 -7.79 10.08 16.15
CA MET A 14 -8.43 8.80 15.84
C MET A 14 -7.84 7.65 16.65
N ALA A 15 -6.51 7.55 16.73
CA ALA A 15 -5.83 6.55 17.55
C ALA A 15 -6.26 6.67 19.02
N MET A 16 -6.39 7.89 19.54
CA MET A 16 -6.92 8.14 20.88
C MET A 16 -8.36 7.65 21.05
N ALA A 17 -9.24 7.87 20.07
CA ALA A 17 -10.60 7.35 20.11
C ALA A 17 -10.61 5.81 20.15
N TYR A 18 -9.79 5.17 19.31
CA TYR A 18 -9.67 3.71 19.29
C TYR A 18 -9.17 3.14 20.62
N LEU A 19 -8.15 3.74 21.23
CA LEU A 19 -7.63 3.31 22.53
C LEU A 19 -8.67 3.44 23.64
N ARG A 20 -9.45 4.52 23.65
CA ARG A 20 -10.53 4.75 24.64
C ARG A 20 -11.67 3.74 24.51
N GLU A 21 -12.01 3.37 23.29
CA GLU A 21 -13.05 2.39 22.99
C GLU A 21 -12.53 0.93 23.03
N GLY A 22 -11.27 0.71 23.42
CA GLY A 22 -10.65 -0.62 23.46
C GLY A 22 -10.51 -1.29 22.08
N MET A 23 -10.55 -0.51 21.00
CA MET A 23 -10.46 -0.98 19.62
C MET A 23 -9.01 -1.26 19.22
N THR A 24 -8.44 -2.34 19.75
CA THR A 24 -7.05 -2.76 19.54
C THR A 24 -6.91 -3.97 18.62
N ALA A 25 -8.03 -4.43 18.03
CA ALA A 25 -8.02 -5.53 17.07
C ALA A 25 -7.07 -5.23 15.88
N PRO A 26 -6.40 -6.26 15.32
CA PRO A 26 -5.59 -6.08 14.13
C PRO A 26 -6.40 -5.51 12.96
N ALA A 27 -5.80 -4.58 12.23
CA ALA A 27 -6.34 -3.99 11.03
C ALA A 27 -5.28 -4.00 9.93
N THR A 28 -5.72 -4.22 8.68
CA THR A 28 -4.84 -4.20 7.50
C THR A 28 -5.15 -2.99 6.65
N PHE A 29 -4.13 -2.17 6.40
CA PHE A 29 -4.19 -0.99 5.54
C PHE A 29 -3.36 -1.25 4.29
N GLY A 30 -4.00 -1.15 3.13
CA GLY A 30 -3.35 -1.26 1.83
C GLY A 30 -3.08 0.11 1.22
N LEU A 31 -1.85 0.33 0.76
CA LEU A 31 -1.40 1.50 0.02
C LEU A 31 -1.35 1.15 -1.47
N PHE A 32 -2.14 1.84 -2.29
CA PHE A 32 -2.13 1.66 -3.74
C PHE A 32 -2.42 2.97 -4.45
N VAL A 33 -2.06 3.03 -5.73
CA VAL A 33 -2.34 4.18 -6.59
C VAL A 33 -3.62 3.90 -7.36
N ARG A 34 -4.65 4.75 -7.21
CA ARG A 34 -5.92 4.55 -7.93
C ARG A 34 -5.79 4.75 -9.43
N ASP A 35 -5.20 5.88 -9.83
CA ASP A 35 -5.05 6.28 -11.21
C ASP A 35 -3.65 6.86 -11.43
N LEU A 36 -3.09 6.60 -12.62
CA LEU A 36 -1.85 7.23 -13.05
C LEU A 36 -2.17 8.55 -13.77
N PRO A 37 -1.33 9.59 -13.62
CA PRO A 37 -1.39 10.76 -14.48
C PRO A 37 -1.34 10.38 -15.96
N PRO A 38 -2.04 11.09 -16.88
CA PRO A 38 -2.09 10.75 -18.31
C PRO A 38 -0.71 10.68 -18.98
N GLU A 39 0.29 11.33 -18.42
CA GLU A 39 1.66 11.37 -18.91
C GLU A 39 2.50 10.16 -18.46
N ARG A 40 1.91 9.19 -17.74
CA ARG A 40 2.61 8.01 -17.19
C ARG A 40 1.91 6.70 -17.51
N GLY A 41 2.69 5.75 -18.04
CA GLY A 41 2.23 4.38 -18.27
C GLY A 41 2.47 3.42 -17.10
N PHE A 42 3.30 3.80 -16.13
CA PHE A 42 3.69 2.97 -14.99
C PHE A 42 4.38 3.81 -13.90
N LEU A 43 4.64 3.20 -12.74
CA LEU A 43 5.46 3.75 -11.65
C LEU A 43 6.56 2.76 -11.26
N ILE A 44 7.60 3.26 -10.61
CA ILE A 44 8.69 2.46 -10.03
C ILE A 44 8.70 2.67 -8.53
N THR A 45 8.66 1.58 -7.78
CA THR A 45 8.67 1.59 -6.32
C THR A 45 10.00 2.11 -5.79
N ALA A 46 9.93 3.06 -4.87
CA ALA A 46 11.10 3.58 -4.18
C ALA A 46 10.70 4.11 -2.80
N GLY A 47 11.63 4.05 -1.85
CA GLY A 47 11.42 4.58 -0.50
C GLY A 47 10.96 3.58 0.56
N LEU A 48 10.92 2.31 0.19
CA LEU A 48 10.59 1.22 1.11
C LEU A 48 11.61 1.12 2.25
N GLU A 49 12.89 1.32 1.95
CA GLU A 49 13.95 1.22 2.96
C GLU A 49 13.82 2.33 4.01
N SER A 50 13.52 3.56 3.59
CA SER A 50 13.20 4.66 4.51
C SER A 50 11.94 4.40 5.33
N ALA A 51 10.91 3.80 4.74
CA ALA A 51 9.71 3.38 5.46
C ALA A 51 10.03 2.32 6.53
N ARG A 52 10.88 1.35 6.21
CA ARG A 52 11.31 0.30 7.16
C ARG A 52 12.17 0.87 8.29
N ASP A 53 13.02 1.87 8.01
CA ASP A 53 13.85 2.53 9.03
C ASP A 53 12.95 3.21 10.06
N HIS A 54 11.99 3.99 9.57
CA HIS A 54 11.04 4.69 10.42
C HIS A 54 10.21 3.72 11.28
N LEU A 55 9.60 2.71 10.66
CA LEU A 55 8.77 1.75 11.39
C LEU A 55 9.56 0.94 12.42
N ALA A 56 10.82 0.61 12.15
CA ALA A 56 11.66 -0.14 13.09
C ALA A 56 12.08 0.70 14.32
N GLY A 57 12.11 2.02 14.19
CA GLY A 57 12.40 2.96 15.28
C GLY A 57 11.17 3.64 15.87
N PHE A 58 9.96 3.31 15.37
CA PHE A 58 8.74 3.97 15.78
C PHE A 58 8.41 3.64 17.23
N HIS A 59 8.47 4.67 18.07
CA HIS A 59 8.04 4.64 19.46
C HIS A 59 7.47 6.01 19.80
N VAL A 60 6.41 6.05 20.61
CA VAL A 60 5.84 7.31 21.12
C VAL A 60 6.41 7.59 22.51
N GLY A 61 7.34 8.53 22.57
CA GLY A 61 8.01 8.93 23.80
C GLY A 61 7.28 10.01 24.60
N PRO A 62 7.77 10.35 25.81
CA PRO A 62 7.22 11.42 26.63
C PRO A 62 7.18 12.78 25.93
N GLU A 63 8.20 13.06 25.11
CA GLU A 63 8.34 14.29 24.33
C GLU A 63 7.34 14.40 23.18
N ASP A 64 7.01 13.27 22.53
CA ASP A 64 6.00 13.23 21.47
C ASP A 64 4.61 13.50 22.04
N VAL A 65 4.31 12.94 23.22
CA VAL A 65 3.06 13.20 23.94
C VAL A 65 2.92 14.68 24.28
N ASP A 66 4.00 15.35 24.71
CA ASP A 66 3.98 16.79 24.96
C ASP A 66 3.74 17.59 23.68
N ALA A 67 4.41 17.23 22.59
CA ALA A 67 4.25 17.88 21.30
C ALA A 67 2.81 17.74 20.77
N PHE A 68 2.24 16.55 20.85
CA PHE A 68 0.85 16.30 20.48
C PHE A 68 -0.15 17.04 21.38
N ALA A 69 0.11 17.09 22.68
CA ALA A 69 -0.75 17.79 23.63
C ALA A 69 -0.77 19.30 23.33
N ALA A 70 0.40 19.89 23.05
CA ALA A 70 0.52 21.27 22.64
C ALA A 70 -0.19 21.55 21.32
N ALA A 71 0.02 20.71 20.30
CA ALA A 71 -0.56 20.87 18.97
C ALA A 71 -2.09 20.69 18.94
N LEU A 72 -2.62 19.79 19.78
CA LEU A 72 -4.07 19.55 19.91
C LEU A 72 -4.75 20.50 20.91
N HIS A 73 -3.99 21.35 21.61
CA HIS A 73 -4.47 22.18 22.71
C HIS A 73 -5.22 21.36 23.78
N ARG A 74 -4.67 20.20 24.17
CA ARG A 74 -5.26 19.30 25.16
C ARG A 74 -4.32 19.04 26.34
N PRO A 75 -4.87 18.72 27.53
CA PRO A 75 -4.05 18.27 28.65
C PRO A 75 -3.21 17.04 28.30
N ARG A 76 -1.92 17.02 28.67
CA ARG A 76 -1.01 15.87 28.46
C ARG A 76 -1.61 14.53 28.92
N ARG A 77 -2.33 14.53 30.05
CA ARG A 77 -3.01 13.33 30.61
C ARG A 77 -3.98 12.68 29.62
N ASP A 78 -4.59 13.47 28.74
CA ASP A 78 -5.58 12.98 27.79
C ASP A 78 -4.92 12.15 26.67
N LEU A 79 -3.61 12.31 26.48
CA LEU A 79 -2.77 11.61 25.50
C LEU A 79 -1.87 10.55 26.14
N ALA A 80 -1.94 10.37 27.46
CA ALA A 80 -1.18 9.35 28.18
C ALA A 80 -1.32 7.93 27.58
N PRO A 81 -2.47 7.51 27.02
CA PRO A 81 -2.59 6.21 26.35
C PRO A 81 -1.70 5.99 25.13
N LEU A 82 -1.17 7.05 24.50
CA LEU A 82 -0.23 6.92 23.38
C LEU A 82 1.19 6.61 23.85
N LEU A 83 1.52 6.92 25.11
CA LEU A 83 2.88 6.78 25.63
C LEU A 83 3.30 5.31 25.62
N GLY A 84 4.45 5.04 25.00
CA GLY A 84 5.00 3.68 24.89
C GLY A 84 4.37 2.85 23.78
N LEU A 85 3.54 3.43 22.90
CA LEU A 85 3.16 2.77 21.67
C LEU A 85 4.40 2.56 20.80
N GLU A 86 4.57 1.33 20.33
CA GLU A 86 5.61 0.92 19.40
C GLU A 86 4.95 0.21 18.22
N PHE A 87 5.62 0.20 17.07
CA PHE A 87 5.08 -0.52 15.93
C PHE A 87 5.41 -2.01 16.08
N THR A 88 4.39 -2.84 16.26
CA THR A 88 4.53 -4.30 16.41
C THR A 88 3.94 -5.08 15.23
N GLY A 89 3.57 -4.37 14.16
CA GLY A 89 2.90 -4.94 13.01
C GLY A 89 3.76 -5.79 12.07
N ARG A 90 3.08 -6.29 11.03
CA ARG A 90 3.64 -6.91 9.83
C ARG A 90 3.54 -5.92 8.67
N VAL A 91 4.55 -5.90 7.82
CA VAL A 91 4.54 -5.13 6.57
C VAL A 91 4.85 -6.05 5.40
N ARG A 92 3.98 -6.03 4.39
CA ARG A 92 4.22 -6.64 3.08
C ARG A 92 4.36 -5.51 2.06
N ALA A 93 5.37 -5.54 1.21
CA ALA A 93 5.59 -4.45 0.27
C ALA A 93 6.20 -4.95 -1.04
N VAL A 94 6.00 -4.17 -2.09
CA VAL A 94 6.66 -4.43 -3.36
C VAL A 94 8.14 -4.04 -3.23
N PRO A 95 9.09 -4.92 -3.58
CA PRO A 95 10.52 -4.62 -3.51
C PRO A 95 10.88 -3.35 -4.29
N GLU A 96 11.86 -2.58 -3.80
CA GLU A 96 12.31 -1.38 -4.50
C GLU A 96 12.83 -1.67 -5.91
N GLY A 97 12.55 -0.76 -6.83
CA GLY A 97 12.94 -0.89 -8.24
C GLY A 97 11.98 -1.71 -9.09
N ARG A 98 10.86 -2.21 -8.54
CA ARG A 98 9.83 -2.90 -9.33
C ARG A 98 8.89 -1.90 -10.00
N VAL A 99 8.34 -2.32 -11.13
CA VAL A 99 7.29 -1.58 -11.84
C VAL A 99 5.91 -1.95 -11.28
N VAL A 100 5.18 -0.92 -10.87
CA VAL A 100 3.80 -1.03 -10.36
C VAL A 100 2.82 -0.21 -11.19
N LEU A 101 1.59 -0.69 -11.27
CA LEU A 101 0.50 -0.11 -12.06
C LEU A 101 -0.60 0.47 -11.16
N ALA A 102 -1.52 1.20 -11.79
CA ALA A 102 -2.74 1.62 -11.10
C ALA A 102 -3.55 0.40 -10.62
N GLY A 103 -4.04 0.48 -9.39
CA GLY A 103 -4.79 -0.57 -8.70
C GLY A 103 -3.92 -1.62 -8.01
N GLU A 104 -2.61 -1.67 -8.29
CA GLU A 104 -1.70 -2.63 -7.63
C GLU A 104 -1.29 -2.12 -6.23
N PRO A 105 -1.22 -3.00 -5.22
CA PRO A 105 -0.73 -2.65 -3.90
C PRO A 105 0.77 -2.35 -3.97
N LEU A 106 1.16 -1.23 -3.36
CA LEU A 106 2.55 -0.86 -3.12
C LEU A 106 3.06 -1.45 -1.80
N LEU A 107 2.19 -1.40 -0.79
CA LEU A 107 2.52 -1.77 0.58
C LEU A 107 1.23 -2.12 1.34
N GLU A 108 1.30 -3.09 2.23
CA GLU A 108 0.25 -3.47 3.17
C GLU A 108 0.84 -3.48 4.59
N VAL A 109 0.16 -2.83 5.52
CA VAL A 109 0.48 -2.84 6.96
C VAL A 109 -0.62 -3.58 7.71
N THR A 110 -0.25 -4.56 8.52
CA THR A 110 -1.16 -5.21 9.47
C THR A 110 -0.64 -5.00 10.89
N ALA A 111 -1.33 -4.21 11.70
CA ALA A 111 -0.98 -3.95 13.10
C ALA A 111 -2.25 -3.73 13.94
N ALA A 112 -2.11 -3.56 15.26
CA ALA A 112 -3.23 -3.11 16.09
C ALA A 112 -3.77 -1.78 15.53
N LEU A 113 -5.10 -1.61 15.51
CA LEU A 113 -5.72 -0.47 14.85
C LEU A 113 -5.12 0.90 15.23
N PRO A 114 -4.82 1.21 16.51
CA PRO A 114 -4.16 2.48 16.87
C PRO A 114 -2.73 2.61 16.32
N GLU A 115 -1.95 1.53 16.30
CA GLU A 115 -0.60 1.53 15.73
C GLU A 115 -0.64 1.78 14.23
N ALA A 116 -1.50 1.04 13.52
CA ALA A 116 -1.65 1.15 12.08
C ALA A 116 -2.11 2.55 11.65
N GLN A 117 -3.01 3.17 12.42
CA GLN A 117 -3.49 4.53 12.21
C GLN A 117 -2.34 5.55 12.30
N LEU A 118 -1.52 5.48 13.35
CA LEU A 118 -0.44 6.44 13.58
C LEU A 118 0.63 6.39 12.49
N VAL A 119 0.95 5.20 11.96
CA VAL A 119 1.98 5.06 10.92
C VAL A 119 1.46 5.35 9.51
N GLU A 120 0.15 5.46 9.31
CA GLU A 120 -0.50 5.60 8.00
C GLU A 120 0.01 6.83 7.24
N THR A 121 -0.11 8.02 7.83
CA THR A 121 0.27 9.29 7.18
C THR A 121 1.74 9.32 6.79
N TYR A 122 2.63 8.84 7.67
CA TYR A 122 4.06 8.80 7.37
C TYR A 122 4.33 7.93 6.15
N LEU A 123 3.82 6.70 6.15
CA LEU A 123 4.02 5.75 5.06
C LEU A 123 3.44 6.25 3.75
N LEU A 124 2.24 6.83 3.79
CA LEU A 124 1.59 7.41 2.62
C LEU A 124 2.41 8.55 2.05
N ASN A 125 2.83 9.51 2.87
CA ASN A 125 3.61 10.65 2.41
C ASN A 125 4.97 10.22 1.84
N ARG A 126 5.68 9.32 2.54
CA ARG A 126 7.04 8.96 2.13
C ARG A 126 7.06 8.16 0.82
N LEU A 127 6.26 7.11 0.73
CA LEU A 127 6.23 6.23 -0.44
C LEU A 127 5.65 6.92 -1.65
N SER A 128 4.61 7.76 -1.48
CA SER A 128 4.04 8.55 -2.58
C SER A 128 5.09 9.46 -3.20
N HIS A 129 5.82 10.20 -2.36
CA HIS A 129 6.83 11.15 -2.83
C HIS A 129 8.03 10.43 -3.49
N GLN A 130 8.58 9.39 -2.85
CA GLN A 130 9.76 8.70 -3.38
C GLN A 130 9.45 7.90 -4.66
N THR A 131 8.30 7.24 -4.72
CA THR A 131 7.84 6.53 -5.94
C THR A 131 7.64 7.50 -7.10
N ALA A 132 7.03 8.67 -6.84
CA ALA A 132 6.86 9.73 -7.82
C ALA A 132 8.21 10.24 -8.37
N VAL A 133 9.16 10.52 -7.48
CA VAL A 133 10.50 11.01 -7.85
C VAL A 133 11.30 9.93 -8.58
N GLY A 134 11.32 8.69 -8.09
CA GLY A 134 12.05 7.57 -8.68
C GLY A 134 11.57 7.24 -10.11
N SER A 135 10.25 7.26 -10.32
CA SER A 135 9.63 7.08 -11.63
C SER A 135 10.03 8.17 -12.65
N THR A 136 10.32 9.38 -12.17
CA THR A 136 10.72 10.52 -13.01
C THR A 136 12.17 10.43 -13.48
N HIS A 137 13.07 10.00 -12.59
CA HIS A 137 14.50 9.92 -12.88
C HIS A 137 14.84 8.78 -13.86
N THR A 138 14.11 7.67 -13.76
CA THR A 138 14.37 6.46 -14.55
C THR A 138 13.81 6.56 -15.97
N CYS A 139 12.71 7.29 -16.19
CA CYS A 139 12.14 7.50 -17.51
C CYS A 139 12.68 8.80 -18.15
N ARG A 140 13.55 8.69 -19.16
CA ARG A 140 14.10 9.85 -19.93
C ARG A 140 13.00 10.78 -20.48
N GLY A 141 11.80 10.27 -20.76
CA GLY A 141 10.65 11.03 -21.25
C GLY A 141 9.81 11.76 -20.18
N CYS A 142 10.00 11.44 -18.90
CA CYS A 142 9.29 12.07 -17.79
C CYS A 142 10.09 13.19 -17.11
N ARG A 143 11.35 13.44 -17.52
CA ARG A 143 12.20 14.51 -16.97
C ARG A 143 11.49 15.87 -17.10
N GLY A 144 11.34 16.58 -15.98
CA GLY A 144 10.78 17.94 -15.92
C GLY A 144 9.28 18.04 -15.66
N ARG A 145 8.56 16.94 -15.40
CA ARG A 145 7.13 16.98 -15.01
C ARG A 145 6.98 16.73 -13.52
N SER A 146 6.63 17.78 -12.77
CA SER A 146 6.27 17.69 -11.35
C SER A 146 5.13 16.70 -11.14
N VAL A 147 5.30 15.78 -10.19
CA VAL A 147 4.28 14.80 -9.85
C VAL A 147 3.33 15.45 -8.85
N SER A 148 2.28 16.08 -9.37
CA SER A 148 1.12 16.49 -8.60
C SER A 148 -0.04 15.57 -8.95
N GLY A 149 -0.73 15.03 -7.94
CA GLY A 149 -1.98 14.29 -8.14
C GLY A 149 -1.93 12.76 -8.03
N LEU A 150 -0.87 12.17 -7.46
CA LEU A 150 -0.89 10.74 -7.11
C LEU A 150 -1.95 10.53 -6.01
N ARG A 151 -3.14 10.05 -6.38
CA ARG A 151 -4.19 9.69 -5.41
C ARG A 151 -3.84 8.34 -4.80
N VAL A 152 -3.03 8.41 -3.76
CA VAL A 152 -2.77 7.27 -2.87
C VAL A 152 -3.89 7.23 -1.84
N GLN A 153 -4.46 6.05 -1.62
CA GLN A 153 -5.44 5.83 -0.56
C GLN A 153 -4.97 4.69 0.30
N ALA A 154 -5.06 4.90 1.60
CA ALA A 154 -5.15 3.82 2.55
C ALA A 154 -6.60 3.32 2.55
N GLY A 155 -6.79 2.06 2.22
CA GLY A 155 -8.05 1.37 2.47
C GLY A 155 -7.97 0.67 3.82
N GLY A 156 -8.55 1.27 4.87
CA GLY A 156 -8.76 0.58 6.14
C GLY A 156 -9.91 -0.41 6.00
N VAL A 157 -9.61 -1.70 5.98
CA VAL A 157 -10.64 -2.74 6.12
C VAL A 157 -10.32 -3.50 7.40
N ARG A 158 -11.30 -3.58 8.33
CA ARG A 158 -11.25 -4.57 9.41
C ARG A 158 -11.36 -5.95 8.76
N ARG A 159 -10.23 -6.56 8.41
CA ARG A 159 -10.18 -7.93 7.88
C ARG A 159 -9.60 -8.85 8.94
N PRO A 160 -10.13 -10.08 9.07
CA PRO A 160 -9.50 -11.09 9.91
C PRO A 160 -8.07 -11.37 9.41
N PRO A 161 -7.15 -11.76 10.30
CA PRO A 161 -5.82 -12.21 9.90
C PRO A 161 -5.95 -13.42 8.96
N GLY A 162 -5.51 -13.26 7.71
CA GLY A 162 -5.65 -14.28 6.65
C GLY A 162 -6.02 -13.71 5.28
N ASP A 163 -6.59 -12.50 5.21
CA ASP A 163 -6.93 -11.81 3.96
C ASP A 163 -5.78 -10.88 3.47
N GLU A 164 -4.60 -11.44 3.25
CA GLU A 164 -3.50 -10.86 2.46
C GLU A 164 -3.90 -10.61 0.96
N THR A 165 -3.12 -9.92 0.12
CA THR A 165 -3.39 -9.83 -1.33
C THR A 165 -2.26 -10.53 -2.08
N VAL A 166 -2.58 -11.38 -3.06
CA VAL A 166 -1.58 -11.94 -4.00
C VAL A 166 -1.77 -11.23 -5.32
N VAL A 167 -0.79 -10.44 -5.75
CA VAL A 167 -0.72 -9.99 -7.14
C VAL A 167 0.27 -10.87 -7.85
N GLY A 168 -0.20 -11.62 -8.85
CA GLY A 168 0.58 -12.54 -9.65
C GLY A 168 0.69 -12.07 -11.10
N GLU A 169 1.87 -12.24 -11.71
CA GLU A 169 2.06 -12.11 -13.16
C GLU A 169 1.85 -13.49 -13.81
N GLY A 170 0.65 -13.76 -14.34
CA GLY A 170 0.33 -15.06 -14.94
C GLY A 170 0.29 -14.98 -16.47
N ASP A 171 0.89 -15.97 -17.15
CA ASP A 171 0.55 -16.28 -18.54
C ASP A 171 -0.82 -16.97 -18.54
N GLY A 172 -1.89 -16.17 -18.51
CA GLY A 172 -3.27 -16.63 -18.55
C GLY A 172 -3.66 -17.18 -19.93
N ALA A 173 -3.08 -18.30 -20.35
CA ALA A 173 -3.55 -19.06 -21.50
C ALA A 173 -3.50 -20.57 -21.21
N ARG A 174 -4.67 -21.22 -21.17
CA ARG A 174 -4.75 -22.67 -21.36
C ARG A 174 -3.94 -23.01 -22.61
N ARG A 175 -2.93 -23.88 -22.49
CA ARG A 175 -2.12 -24.36 -23.61
C ARG A 175 -3.01 -24.99 -24.69
N GLN A 176 -3.45 -24.20 -25.66
CA GLN A 176 -3.80 -24.68 -26.99
C GLN A 176 -2.58 -24.40 -27.89
N ALA A 177 -2.03 -25.46 -28.46
CA ALA A 177 -0.89 -25.39 -29.35
C ALA A 177 -1.18 -24.43 -30.52
N GLY A 178 -0.38 -23.37 -30.66
CA GLY A 178 -0.37 -22.50 -31.85
C GLY A 178 -0.77 -21.03 -31.66
N VAL A 179 -1.11 -20.58 -30.44
CA VAL A 179 -1.41 -19.15 -30.18
C VAL A 179 -0.18 -18.48 -29.54
N PRO A 180 0.34 -17.36 -30.07
CA PRO A 180 1.43 -16.62 -29.43
C PRO A 180 1.01 -16.18 -28.00
N PRO A 181 1.94 -16.07 -27.04
CA PRO A 181 1.59 -15.73 -25.65
C PRO A 181 0.80 -14.43 -25.63
N SER A 182 -0.48 -14.54 -25.27
CA SER A 182 -1.36 -13.40 -25.07
C SER A 182 -0.85 -12.67 -23.84
N ARG A 183 -0.23 -11.49 -24.03
CA ARG A 183 0.19 -10.46 -23.05
C ARG A 183 0.26 -10.94 -21.58
N PRO A 184 1.41 -10.83 -20.89
CA PRO A 184 1.45 -11.11 -19.45
C PRO A 184 0.39 -10.26 -18.75
N CYS A 185 -0.64 -10.90 -18.20
CA CYS A 185 -1.71 -10.22 -17.52
C CYS A 185 -1.38 -10.19 -16.04
N ARG A 186 -1.35 -8.99 -15.46
CA ARG A 186 -1.20 -8.84 -14.02
C ARG A 186 -2.54 -9.08 -13.37
N VAL A 187 -2.58 -10.01 -12.42
CA VAL A 187 -3.80 -10.45 -11.75
C VAL A 187 -3.72 -10.10 -10.27
N ILE A 188 -4.72 -9.41 -9.75
CA ILE A 188 -4.91 -9.15 -8.32
C ILE A 188 -5.86 -10.23 -7.78
N GLY A 189 -5.34 -11.09 -6.93
CA GLY A 189 -6.07 -12.17 -6.26
C GLY A 189 -6.17 -11.99 -4.75
N LEU A 190 -6.85 -12.93 -4.12
CA LEU A 190 -6.93 -13.00 -2.66
C LEU A 190 -5.60 -13.48 -2.05
N ALA A 191 -5.49 -13.33 -0.74
CA ALA A 191 -4.37 -13.71 0.10
C ALA A 191 -3.90 -15.15 -0.04
N ASP A 192 -4.92 -15.97 0.00
CA ASP A 192 -4.98 -17.40 0.17
C ASP A 192 -5.24 -18.04 -1.20
N GLU A 193 -5.29 -17.20 -2.23
CA GLU A 193 -5.30 -17.64 -3.60
C GLU A 193 -3.87 -17.90 -4.03
N GLU A 194 -3.57 -19.19 -4.23
CA GLU A 194 -2.30 -19.60 -4.81
C GLU A 194 -2.14 -18.94 -6.20
N PRO A 195 -0.96 -18.36 -6.49
CA PRO A 195 -0.68 -17.83 -7.81
C PRO A 195 -0.83 -18.93 -8.87
N THR A 196 -1.39 -18.59 -10.03
CA THR A 196 -1.40 -19.49 -11.20
C THR A 196 0.03 -19.92 -11.55
N ASP A 197 0.22 -21.14 -12.08
CA ASP A 197 1.53 -21.69 -12.44
C ASP A 197 2.42 -20.67 -13.18
N GLY A 198 3.59 -20.36 -12.59
CA GLY A 198 4.56 -19.41 -13.13
C GLY A 198 4.39 -17.97 -12.66
N ALA A 199 3.34 -17.64 -11.90
CA ALA A 199 3.13 -16.31 -11.36
C ALA A 199 3.97 -16.03 -10.11
N MET A 200 4.54 -14.83 -10.06
CA MET A 200 5.30 -14.33 -8.91
C MET A 200 4.44 -13.40 -8.06
N ALA A 201 4.43 -13.60 -6.75
CA ALA A 201 3.82 -12.67 -5.82
C ALA A 201 4.52 -11.30 -5.86
N LEU A 202 3.75 -10.24 -6.00
CA LEU A 202 4.26 -8.87 -6.06
C LEU A 202 4.72 -8.33 -4.70
N LEU A 203 4.03 -8.74 -3.62
CA LEU A 203 4.30 -8.31 -2.26
C LEU A 203 5.17 -9.32 -1.52
N GLU A 204 6.25 -8.83 -0.91
CA GLU A 204 7.13 -9.61 -0.04
C GLU A 204 6.97 -9.16 1.41
N THR A 205 7.09 -10.08 2.37
CA THR A 205 7.13 -9.68 3.78
C THR A 205 8.47 -9.03 4.10
N VAL A 206 8.44 -7.74 4.47
CA VAL A 206 9.62 -6.91 4.73
C VAL A 206 9.79 -6.53 6.20
N MET A 207 8.73 -6.70 7.00
CA MET A 207 8.76 -6.62 8.46
C MET A 207 7.80 -7.62 9.12
N ARG A 208 8.19 -8.15 10.28
CA ARG A 208 7.37 -9.00 11.17
C ARG A 208 7.60 -8.57 12.61
N ASN A 209 6.53 -8.40 13.37
CA ASN A 209 6.57 -8.03 14.79
C ASN A 209 7.42 -6.77 15.04
N GLY A 210 7.22 -5.73 14.21
CA GLY A 210 8.00 -4.49 14.28
C GLY A 210 9.44 -4.58 13.77
N ARG A 211 9.93 -5.77 13.39
CA ARG A 211 11.32 -6.00 13.00
C ARG A 211 11.46 -6.26 11.51
N ARG A 212 12.54 -5.74 10.93
CA ARG A 212 12.93 -5.95 9.54
C ARG A 212 13.17 -7.43 9.24
N THR A 213 12.65 -7.91 8.11
CA THR A 213 12.96 -9.24 7.55
C THR A 213 13.89 -9.11 6.35
N GLY A 214 14.94 -9.94 6.30
CA GLY A 214 15.93 -9.89 5.22
C GLY A 214 16.80 -8.63 5.22
N ARG A 215 17.78 -8.59 4.33
CA ARG A 215 18.68 -7.44 4.16
C ARG A 215 18.05 -6.35 3.28
N PRO A 216 18.52 -5.10 3.38
CA PRO A 216 18.21 -4.07 2.41
C PRO A 216 18.59 -4.50 0.99
N SER A 217 17.78 -4.07 0.02
CA SER A 217 18.14 -4.23 -1.40
C SER A 217 19.26 -3.27 -1.76
N THR A 218 20.22 -3.75 -2.54
CA THR A 218 21.26 -2.90 -3.12
C THR A 218 20.70 -2.11 -4.30
N LEU A 219 21.35 -0.98 -4.64
CA LEU A 219 20.95 -0.20 -5.82
C LEU A 219 21.04 -1.00 -7.12
N ASP A 220 21.99 -1.93 -7.24
CA ASP A 220 22.16 -2.76 -8.44
C ASP A 220 21.03 -3.79 -8.56
N GLU A 221 20.56 -4.37 -7.46
CA GLU A 221 19.38 -5.24 -7.45
C GLU A 221 18.11 -4.45 -7.82
N CYS A 222 17.95 -3.23 -7.29
CA CYS A 222 16.84 -2.36 -7.66
C CYS A 222 16.88 -2.02 -9.16
N ARG A 223 18.05 -1.72 -9.72
CA ARG A 223 18.23 -1.46 -11.16
C ARG A 223 17.95 -2.68 -12.02
N ALA A 224 18.41 -3.86 -11.61
CA ALA A 224 18.17 -5.11 -12.31
C ALA A 224 16.67 -5.43 -12.37
N ARG A 225 15.97 -5.36 -11.23
CA ARG A 225 14.50 -5.52 -11.17
C ARG A 225 13.78 -4.53 -12.08
N CYS A 226 14.21 -3.27 -12.06
CA CYS A 226 13.63 -2.24 -12.91
C CYS A 226 13.83 -2.57 -14.40
N ALA A 227 15.03 -2.99 -14.80
CA ALA A 227 15.33 -3.33 -16.17
C ALA A 227 14.50 -4.53 -16.65
N ASP A 228 14.39 -5.56 -15.83
CA ASP A 228 13.60 -6.77 -16.12
C ASP A 228 12.12 -6.45 -16.30
N ASP A 229 11.53 -5.69 -15.37
CA ASP A 229 10.12 -5.31 -15.45
C ASP A 229 9.87 -4.40 -16.65
N MET A 230 10.77 -3.44 -16.91
CA MET A 230 10.71 -2.56 -18.08
C MET A 230 10.82 -3.32 -19.41
N ALA A 231 11.53 -4.44 -19.45
CA ALA A 231 11.61 -5.29 -20.64
C ALA A 231 10.28 -6.01 -20.92
N ARG A 232 9.53 -6.37 -19.87
CA ARG A 232 8.22 -7.04 -19.96
C ARG A 232 7.06 -6.09 -20.24
N LEU A 233 7.21 -4.81 -19.90
CA LEU A 233 6.16 -3.81 -20.14
C LEU A 233 5.81 -3.65 -21.63
N PRO A 234 4.50 -3.53 -21.97
CA PRO A 234 4.07 -3.21 -23.31
C PRO A 234 4.74 -1.93 -23.84
N ALA A 235 5.10 -1.92 -25.13
CA ALA A 235 5.68 -0.74 -25.78
C ALA A 235 4.78 0.51 -25.66
N SER A 236 3.46 0.34 -25.59
CA SER A 236 2.50 1.43 -25.37
C SER A 236 2.66 2.10 -24.00
N ALA A 237 3.02 1.35 -22.95
CA ALA A 237 3.23 1.86 -21.61
C ALA A 237 4.54 2.67 -21.49
N ARG A 238 5.53 2.34 -22.34
CA ARG A 238 6.86 2.94 -22.35
C ARG A 238 6.98 4.17 -23.26
N ARG A 239 5.88 4.63 -23.88
CA ARG A 239 5.89 5.80 -24.76
C ARG A 239 6.20 7.07 -23.96
N ILE A 240 6.96 7.98 -24.58
CA ILE A 240 7.29 9.28 -23.99
C ILE A 240 6.07 10.22 -23.99
N GLY A 241 5.23 10.14 -25.03
CA GLY A 241 4.00 10.92 -25.16
C GLY A 241 2.78 10.02 -25.17
N ALA A 242 1.74 10.45 -24.44
CA ALA A 242 0.46 9.74 -24.29
C ALA A 242 0.63 8.21 -24.07
N PRO A 243 1.38 7.79 -23.03
CA PRO A 243 1.52 6.39 -22.71
C PRO A 243 0.17 5.77 -22.33
N VAL A 244 0.00 4.49 -22.65
CA VAL A 244 -1.18 3.71 -22.26
C VAL A 244 -0.77 2.79 -21.12
N ALA A 245 -1.20 3.13 -19.91
CA ALA A 245 -0.95 2.33 -18.72
C ALA A 245 -1.67 0.98 -18.83
N PRO A 246 -0.98 -0.16 -18.68
CA PRO A 246 -1.64 -1.44 -18.52
C PRO A 246 -2.47 -1.41 -17.22
N ARG A 247 -3.56 -2.19 -17.20
CA ARG A 247 -4.40 -2.35 -16.01
C ARG A 247 -4.32 -3.79 -15.55
N ALA A 248 -4.11 -3.97 -14.24
CA ALA A 248 -4.27 -5.27 -13.62
C ALA A 248 -5.74 -5.68 -13.66
N THR A 249 -5.99 -6.98 -13.76
CA THR A 249 -7.33 -7.57 -13.68
C THR A 249 -7.52 -8.25 -12.33
N SER A 250 -8.75 -8.32 -11.83
CA SER A 250 -9.04 -9.10 -10.61
C SER A 250 -9.15 -10.59 -10.93
N SER A 251 -8.77 -11.45 -9.96
CA SER A 251 -9.02 -12.88 -10.05
C SER A 251 -10.53 -13.19 -10.01
N GLY A 252 -10.88 -14.42 -10.42
CA GLY A 252 -12.26 -14.90 -10.32
C GLY A 252 -12.76 -14.88 -8.87
N ARG A 253 -11.96 -15.43 -7.94
CA ARG A 253 -12.30 -15.47 -6.50
C ARG A 253 -12.47 -14.07 -5.90
N LEU A 254 -11.57 -13.13 -6.22
CA LEU A 254 -11.68 -11.76 -5.75
C LEU A 254 -12.93 -11.06 -6.30
N THR A 255 -13.25 -11.32 -7.57
CA THR A 255 -14.46 -10.77 -8.21
C THR A 255 -15.72 -11.28 -7.51
N GLU A 256 -15.79 -12.59 -7.23
CA GLU A 256 -16.91 -13.21 -6.51
C GLU A 256 -17.06 -12.66 -5.09
N LEU A 257 -15.96 -12.58 -4.32
CA LEU A 257 -15.99 -12.04 -2.97
C LEU A 257 -16.42 -10.57 -2.97
N THR A 258 -15.94 -9.78 -3.93
CA THR A 258 -16.33 -8.38 -4.07
C THR A 258 -17.83 -8.24 -4.33
N ALA A 259 -18.41 -9.11 -5.15
CA ALA A 259 -19.85 -9.12 -5.42
C ALA A 259 -20.64 -9.50 -4.15
N GLN A 260 -20.19 -10.51 -3.39
CA GLN A 260 -20.84 -10.94 -2.14
C GLN A 260 -20.81 -9.83 -1.08
N VAL A 261 -19.66 -9.20 -0.86
CA VAL A 261 -19.50 -8.11 0.12
C VAL A 261 -20.37 -6.91 -0.28
N ARG A 262 -20.36 -6.53 -1.56
CA ARG A 262 -21.21 -5.45 -2.08
C ARG A 262 -22.68 -5.73 -1.79
N HIS A 263 -23.15 -6.92 -2.15
CA HIS A 263 -24.52 -7.32 -1.91
C HIS A 263 -24.89 -7.26 -0.42
N ARG A 264 -24.02 -7.77 0.46
CA ARG A 264 -24.25 -7.73 1.92
C ARG A 264 -24.36 -6.30 2.44
N VAL A 265 -23.48 -5.40 2.00
CA VAL A 265 -23.51 -3.98 2.40
C VAL A 265 -24.78 -3.31 1.90
N GLU A 266 -25.17 -3.54 0.64
CA GLU A 266 -26.43 -3.02 0.08
C GLU A 266 -27.65 -3.48 0.87
N THR A 267 -27.70 -4.77 1.25
CA THR A 267 -28.78 -5.31 2.10
C THR A 267 -28.78 -4.67 3.49
N MET A 268 -27.62 -4.50 4.13
CA MET A 268 -27.52 -3.85 5.44
C MET A 268 -27.97 -2.40 5.40
N VAL A 269 -27.56 -1.64 4.39
CA VAL A 269 -27.94 -0.23 4.22
C VAL A 269 -29.42 -0.10 3.92
N ALA A 270 -29.99 -0.99 3.09
CA ALA A 270 -31.41 -1.02 2.81
C ALA A 270 -32.25 -1.31 4.06
N ALA A 271 -31.78 -2.21 4.94
CA ALA A 271 -32.46 -2.54 6.19
C ALA A 271 -32.43 -1.40 7.24
N HIS A 272 -31.48 -0.47 7.14
CA HIS A 272 -31.33 0.67 8.06
C HIS A 272 -31.92 1.99 7.53
N ARG A 273 -32.59 1.97 6.36
CA ARG A 273 -33.25 3.17 5.83
C ARG A 273 -34.59 3.37 6.58
N PRO A 274 -34.81 4.50 7.27
CA PRO A 274 -36.09 4.77 7.91
C PRO A 274 -37.18 4.87 6.84
N ALA A 275 -38.37 4.34 7.15
CA ALA A 275 -39.53 4.42 6.26
C ALA A 275 -39.85 5.90 5.94
N PRO A 276 -40.24 6.24 4.69
CA PRO A 276 -40.67 7.58 4.37
C PRO A 276 -41.93 7.89 5.19
N GLY A 277 -41.84 8.93 6.04
CA GLY A 277 -42.94 9.50 6.81
C GLY A 277 -43.75 10.50 6.01
#